data_AF-A0A395SLP0-F1
#
_entry.id   AF-A0A395SLP0-F1
#
_cell.length_a   1.000
_cell.length_b   1.000
_cell.length_c   1.000
_cell.angle_alpha   90.00
_cell.angle_beta   90.00
_cell.angle_gamma   90.00
#
_symmetry.space_group_name_H-M   'P 1'
#
loop_
_entity.id
_entity.type
_entity.pdbx_description
1 polymer ?
#
loop_
_entity_poly.entity_id
_entity_poly.type
_entity_poly.pdbx_seq_one_letter_code
_entity_poly.pdbx_strand_id
1 'polypeptide(L)'
;MDDKTKAVSEDLTPTQLKMYDGVRGRMALHREVLRGAKSEAPSSGIRCPSRSMATLETHGKSSSLRSLPTINFLDIDDDAYAESIVEEALPEDRARFRGYLSSRPLGLGMITAGASFGRTTAGAAATLALEAKVGKVLCSGPTNVAIDNFSHRLFGHSQAIVDRYNKGKDLSDYTRRCYKLIIRAYNVEHELAALTALLRDPNVGDKAAPTSVWKLPSKWKLPLSCAFWLLLDLGSPAAGWELHHDDPVYVRELHDRIAKGQEFAPLREVAKGTITWEQFGKTCSQKLYGDMIEGFQVSLVNNADLLCVTPSASDSIRDQMHLRMSLSRKQCTNRDIIRL
;
A
#
# COMPACT_ATOMS: atom_id res chain seq x y z
N MET A 1 24.73 -22.41 -17.54
CA MET A 1 23.82 -22.50 -16.38
C MET A 1 24.65 -23.02 -15.23
N ASP A 2 24.83 -22.21 -14.20
CA ASP A 2 25.81 -22.46 -13.13
C ASP A 2 25.56 -23.78 -12.40
N ASP A 3 26.64 -24.54 -12.25
CA ASP A 3 26.76 -25.82 -11.53
C ASP A 3 26.27 -25.74 -10.08
N LYS A 4 26.24 -24.52 -9.51
CA LYS A 4 25.74 -24.26 -8.14
C LYS A 4 24.23 -24.44 -7.98
N THR A 5 23.45 -24.47 -9.05
CA THR A 5 21.97 -24.59 -8.97
C THR A 5 21.49 -26.04 -8.89
N LYS A 6 22.33 -27.02 -9.26
CA LYS A 6 22.01 -28.45 -9.15
C LYS A 6 22.16 -28.97 -7.71
N ALA A 7 23.09 -28.41 -6.95
CA ALA A 7 23.39 -28.83 -5.59
C ALA A 7 22.27 -28.59 -4.57
N VAL A 8 21.27 -27.75 -4.87
CA VAL A 8 20.18 -27.42 -3.92
C VAL A 8 19.05 -28.44 -3.96
N SER A 9 18.89 -29.24 -5.03
CA SER A 9 17.75 -30.16 -5.15
C SER A 9 17.94 -31.53 -4.50
N GLU A 10 19.17 -31.89 -4.11
CA GLU A 10 19.50 -33.24 -3.64
C GLU A 10 19.15 -33.47 -2.15
N ASP A 11 19.01 -32.39 -1.36
CA ASP A 11 18.73 -32.45 0.09
C ASP A 11 17.32 -31.96 0.49
N LEU A 12 16.41 -31.77 -0.47
CA LEU A 12 15.07 -31.24 -0.19
C LEU A 12 14.07 -32.34 0.14
N THR A 13 13.33 -32.16 1.23
CA THR A 13 12.15 -32.98 1.51
C THR A 13 11.12 -32.87 0.37
N PRO A 14 10.25 -33.87 0.15
CA PRO A 14 9.26 -33.86 -0.95
C PRO A 14 8.39 -32.58 -0.98
N THR A 15 8.05 -32.04 0.18
CA THR A 15 7.29 -30.79 0.32
C THR A 15 8.11 -29.57 -0.12
N GLN A 16 9.39 -29.52 0.25
CA GLN A 16 10.29 -28.44 -0.16
C GLN A 16 10.62 -28.52 -1.65
N LEU A 17 10.74 -29.71 -2.22
CA LEU A 17 10.94 -29.92 -3.66
C LEU A 17 9.74 -29.39 -4.47
N LYS A 18 8.52 -29.71 -4.05
CA LYS A 18 7.28 -29.20 -4.66
C LYS A 18 7.19 -27.67 -4.59
N MET A 19 7.59 -27.09 -3.46
CA MET A 19 7.64 -25.64 -3.29
C MET A 19 8.73 -25.00 -4.17
N TYR A 20 9.91 -25.63 -4.26
CA TYR A 20 11.03 -25.20 -5.08
C TYR A 20 10.68 -25.20 -6.57
N ASP A 21 10.05 -26.26 -7.07
CA ASP A 21 9.58 -26.34 -8.45
C ASP A 21 8.48 -25.32 -8.75
N GLY A 22 7.59 -25.07 -7.78
CA GLY A 22 6.59 -24.00 -7.87
C GLY A 22 7.22 -22.61 -7.97
N VAL A 23 8.26 -22.32 -7.18
CA VAL A 23 9.01 -21.05 -7.26
C VAL A 23 9.76 -20.94 -8.59
N ARG A 24 10.48 -22.00 -9.01
CA ARG A 24 11.25 -22.04 -10.26
C ARG A 24 10.34 -21.82 -11.47
N GLY A 25 9.17 -22.47 -11.47
CA GLY A 25 8.13 -22.29 -12.49
C GLY A 25 7.61 -20.85 -12.58
N ARG A 26 7.31 -20.22 -11.44
CA ARG A 26 6.89 -18.81 -11.38
C ARG A 26 7.97 -17.87 -11.91
N MET A 27 9.24 -18.09 -11.54
CA MET A 27 10.35 -17.26 -12.02
C MET A 27 10.65 -17.44 -13.50
N ALA A 28 10.45 -18.64 -14.06
CA ALA A 28 10.57 -18.88 -15.49
C ALA A 28 9.49 -18.13 -16.27
N LEU A 29 8.23 -18.30 -15.87
CA LEU A 29 7.08 -17.64 -16.49
C LEU A 29 7.17 -16.11 -16.39
N HIS A 30 7.57 -15.57 -15.23
CA HIS A 30 7.79 -14.15 -15.06
C HIS A 30 8.83 -13.59 -16.05
N ARG A 31 9.92 -14.34 -16.27
CA ARG A 31 10.96 -13.95 -17.25
C ARG A 31 10.47 -14.02 -18.70
N GLU A 32 9.58 -14.96 -19.03
CA GLU A 32 8.98 -15.04 -20.37
C GLU A 32 8.03 -13.86 -20.62
N VAL A 33 7.15 -13.57 -19.65
CA VAL A 33 6.21 -12.45 -19.73
C VAL A 33 6.95 -11.11 -19.89
N LEU A 34 8.00 -10.86 -19.08
CA LEU A 34 8.78 -9.62 -19.18
C LEU A 34 9.56 -9.48 -20.49
N ARG A 35 9.88 -10.59 -21.17
CA ARG A 35 10.55 -10.57 -22.48
C ARG A 35 9.59 -10.39 -23.65
N GLY A 36 8.28 -10.31 -23.39
CA GLY A 36 7.26 -10.31 -24.45
C GLY A 36 7.24 -11.61 -25.25
N ALA A 37 7.86 -12.68 -24.72
CA ALA A 37 7.81 -13.98 -25.35
C ALA A 37 6.39 -14.54 -25.15
N LYS A 38 5.74 -14.96 -26.24
CA LYS A 38 4.57 -15.82 -26.15
C LYS A 38 5.02 -17.04 -25.35
N SER A 39 4.31 -17.39 -24.28
CA SER A 39 4.63 -18.59 -23.51
C SER A 39 4.35 -19.81 -24.40
N GLU A 40 5.31 -20.14 -25.24
CA GLU A 40 5.42 -21.45 -25.85
C GLU A 40 6.00 -22.34 -24.77
N ALA A 41 5.10 -23.06 -24.07
CA ALA A 41 5.53 -24.21 -23.31
C ALA A 41 6.41 -25.10 -24.21
N PRO A 42 7.43 -25.80 -23.69
CA PRO A 42 8.26 -26.67 -24.48
C PRO A 42 7.43 -27.89 -24.91
N SER A 43 6.76 -27.77 -26.05
CA SER A 43 6.39 -28.89 -26.90
C SER A 43 6.93 -28.55 -28.28
N SER A 44 8.00 -29.26 -28.65
CA SER A 44 8.48 -29.45 -30.01
C SER A 44 7.61 -28.83 -31.11
N GLY A 45 8.09 -27.71 -31.63
CA GLY A 45 7.81 -27.04 -32.91
C GLY A 45 6.40 -27.11 -33.50
N ILE A 46 5.73 -25.95 -33.61
CA ILE A 46 4.77 -25.69 -34.69
C ILE A 46 4.94 -24.26 -35.20
N ARG A 47 5.32 -24.14 -36.48
CA ARG A 47 5.39 -22.88 -37.23
C ARG A 47 3.98 -22.39 -37.61
N CYS A 48 3.82 -21.07 -37.62
CA CYS A 48 2.78 -20.26 -38.29
C CYS A 48 1.33 -20.31 -37.75
N PRO A 49 0.65 -19.16 -37.52
CA PRO A 49 -0.68 -19.12 -36.91
C PRO A 49 -1.87 -19.28 -37.87
N SER A 50 -1.66 -19.45 -39.17
CA SER A 50 -2.75 -19.35 -40.16
C SER A 50 -3.47 -20.66 -40.51
N ARG A 51 -3.09 -21.80 -39.92
CA ARG A 51 -3.64 -23.12 -40.31
C ARG A 51 -4.38 -23.91 -39.22
N SER A 52 -4.49 -23.39 -38.00
CA SER A 52 -5.00 -24.16 -36.85
C SER A 52 -6.49 -24.02 -36.52
N MET A 53 -7.30 -23.30 -37.31
CA MET A 53 -8.76 -23.28 -37.09
C MET A 53 -9.51 -24.45 -37.74
N ALA A 54 -8.85 -25.30 -38.53
CA ALA A 54 -9.50 -26.38 -39.29
C ALA A 54 -9.34 -27.79 -38.69
N THR A 55 -8.70 -27.95 -37.52
CA THR A 55 -8.41 -29.27 -36.93
C THR A 55 -8.87 -29.40 -35.48
N LEU A 56 -9.90 -28.66 -35.07
CA LEU A 56 -10.48 -28.77 -33.72
C LEU A 56 -11.53 -29.88 -33.57
N GLU A 57 -11.60 -30.83 -34.51
CA GLU A 57 -12.44 -32.01 -34.41
C GLU A 57 -11.64 -33.25 -34.78
N THR A 58 -11.08 -33.92 -33.77
CA THR A 58 -10.87 -35.38 -33.70
C THR A 58 -10.11 -35.75 -32.43
N HIS A 59 -10.58 -36.80 -31.76
CA HIS A 59 -10.21 -37.23 -30.41
C HIS A 59 -8.71 -37.48 -30.18
N GLY A 60 -8.20 -37.06 -29.01
CA GLY A 60 -6.96 -37.58 -28.44
C GLY A 60 -6.25 -36.63 -27.47
N LYS A 61 -6.57 -36.72 -26.18
CA LYS A 61 -5.95 -36.00 -25.04
C LYS A 61 -5.75 -34.49 -25.26
N SER A 62 -6.69 -33.68 -24.76
CA SER A 62 -6.43 -32.25 -24.57
C SER A 62 -5.17 -32.13 -23.71
N SER A 63 -4.07 -31.67 -24.29
CA SER A 63 -2.93 -31.19 -23.54
C SER A 63 -3.44 -30.00 -22.72
N SER A 64 -3.79 -30.25 -21.45
CA SER A 64 -4.26 -29.17 -20.59
C SER A 64 -3.13 -28.15 -20.50
N LEU A 65 -3.34 -26.97 -21.11
CA LEU A 65 -2.41 -25.86 -20.98
C LEU A 65 -2.12 -25.68 -19.49
N ARG A 66 -0.83 -25.54 -19.16
CA ARG A 66 -0.40 -25.36 -17.78
C ARG A 66 -1.16 -24.18 -17.17
N SER A 67 -1.92 -24.43 -16.11
CA SER A 67 -2.65 -23.36 -15.41
C SER A 67 -1.65 -22.32 -14.88
N LEU A 68 -1.98 -21.05 -15.08
CA LEU A 68 -1.17 -19.96 -14.58
C LEU A 68 -1.15 -19.98 -13.05
N PRO A 69 -0.02 -19.64 -12.41
CA PRO A 69 0.03 -19.54 -10.96
C PRO A 69 -0.98 -18.50 -10.51
N THR A 70 -1.83 -18.89 -9.57
CA THR A 70 -2.94 -18.06 -9.08
C THR A 70 -2.60 -17.56 -7.69
N ILE A 71 -2.89 -16.29 -7.41
CA ILE A 71 -2.78 -15.70 -6.09
C ILE A 71 -4.20 -15.55 -5.52
N ASN A 72 -4.40 -16.06 -4.32
CA ASN A 72 -5.60 -15.83 -3.53
C ASN A 72 -5.33 -14.62 -2.61
N PHE A 73 -6.03 -13.51 -2.81
CA PHE A 73 -5.90 -12.32 -1.97
C PHE A 73 -6.60 -12.46 -0.61
N LEU A 74 -7.50 -13.43 -0.47
CA LEU A 74 -8.19 -13.75 0.79
C LEU A 74 -7.47 -14.82 1.61
N ASP A 75 -6.40 -15.43 1.08
CA ASP A 75 -5.52 -16.33 1.82
C ASP A 75 -4.64 -15.53 2.80
N ILE A 76 -5.29 -14.86 3.73
CA ILE A 76 -4.75 -14.08 4.83
C ILE A 76 -4.84 -14.98 6.06
N ASP A 77 -3.85 -14.94 6.96
CA ASP A 77 -3.84 -15.75 8.19
C ASP A 77 -4.90 -15.28 9.23
N ASP A 78 -6.08 -14.84 8.76
CA ASP A 78 -7.20 -14.29 9.53
C ASP A 78 -8.48 -14.28 8.67
N ASP A 79 -9.24 -15.39 8.73
CA ASP A 79 -10.46 -15.56 7.95
C ASP A 79 -11.53 -14.50 8.28
N ALA A 80 -11.67 -14.12 9.55
CA ALA A 80 -12.66 -13.11 9.97
C ALA A 80 -12.35 -11.73 9.37
N TYR A 81 -11.07 -11.39 9.23
CA TYR A 81 -10.67 -10.18 8.52
C TYR A 81 -10.92 -10.28 7.01
N ALA A 82 -10.62 -11.43 6.40
CA ALA A 82 -10.92 -11.68 4.99
C ALA A 82 -12.43 -11.57 4.69
N GLU A 83 -13.28 -12.11 5.57
CA GLU A 83 -14.74 -11.94 5.51
C GLU A 83 -15.13 -10.47 5.56
N SER A 84 -14.56 -9.71 6.51
CA SER A 84 -14.86 -8.28 6.67
C SER A 84 -14.55 -7.48 5.39
N ILE A 85 -13.53 -7.86 4.63
CA ILE A 85 -13.23 -7.25 3.31
C ILE A 85 -14.27 -7.65 2.26
N VAL A 86 -14.66 -8.93 2.20
CA VAL A 86 -15.67 -9.40 1.23
C VAL A 86 -17.03 -8.71 1.47
N GLU A 87 -17.35 -8.40 2.72
CA GLU A 87 -18.59 -7.74 3.10
C GLU A 87 -18.70 -6.27 2.66
N GLU A 88 -17.63 -5.66 2.15
CA GLU A 88 -17.70 -4.36 1.44
C GLU A 88 -18.48 -4.44 0.13
N ALA A 89 -18.60 -5.64 -0.45
CA ALA A 89 -19.51 -5.87 -1.57
C ALA A 89 -20.96 -5.94 -1.07
N LEU A 90 -21.88 -5.49 -1.92
CA LEU A 90 -23.32 -5.68 -1.70
C LEU A 90 -23.63 -7.16 -1.48
N PRO A 91 -24.61 -7.51 -0.62
CA PRO A 91 -24.91 -8.89 -0.26
C PRO A 91 -25.04 -9.84 -1.46
N GLU A 92 -25.68 -9.38 -2.54
CA GLU A 92 -25.92 -10.15 -3.77
C GLU A 92 -24.63 -10.43 -4.55
N ASP A 93 -23.61 -9.58 -4.37
CA ASP A 93 -22.35 -9.62 -5.10
C ASP A 93 -21.20 -10.27 -4.30
N ARG A 94 -21.39 -10.55 -3.00
CA ARG A 94 -20.34 -11.11 -2.11
C ARG A 94 -19.73 -12.40 -2.63
N ALA A 95 -20.56 -13.32 -3.14
CA ALA A 95 -20.06 -14.58 -3.69
C ALA A 95 -19.20 -14.36 -4.94
N ARG A 96 -19.63 -13.46 -5.84
CA ARG A 96 -18.87 -13.09 -7.04
C ARG A 96 -17.58 -12.37 -6.66
N PHE A 97 -17.63 -11.47 -5.68
CA PHE A 97 -16.47 -10.71 -5.22
C PHE A 97 -15.45 -11.60 -4.51
N ARG A 98 -15.90 -12.56 -3.67
CA ARG A 98 -15.04 -13.59 -3.10
C ARG A 98 -14.34 -14.41 -4.18
N GLY A 99 -15.09 -14.91 -5.16
CA GLY A 99 -14.53 -15.65 -6.29
C GLY A 99 -13.53 -14.83 -7.09
N TYR A 100 -13.77 -13.52 -7.24
CA TYR A 100 -12.83 -12.59 -7.82
C TYR A 100 -11.54 -12.51 -6.98
N LEU A 101 -11.62 -12.25 -5.68
CA LEU A 101 -10.42 -12.09 -4.83
C LEU A 101 -9.66 -13.40 -4.61
N SER A 102 -10.34 -14.54 -4.64
CA SER A 102 -9.73 -15.84 -4.33
C SER A 102 -8.89 -16.44 -5.46
N SER A 103 -9.06 -15.96 -6.69
CA SER A 103 -8.40 -16.53 -7.85
C SER A 103 -7.92 -15.45 -8.81
N ARG A 104 -6.71 -14.91 -8.61
CA ARG A 104 -6.03 -13.97 -9.51
C ARG A 104 -4.86 -14.62 -10.25
N PRO A 105 -5.03 -15.04 -11.51
CA PRO A 105 -3.93 -15.52 -12.34
C PRO A 105 -2.82 -14.47 -12.40
N LEU A 106 -1.59 -14.88 -12.10
CA LEU A 106 -0.40 -14.01 -12.00
C LEU A 106 -0.51 -12.89 -10.96
N GLY A 107 -1.52 -12.90 -10.08
CA GLY A 107 -1.83 -11.77 -9.21
C GLY A 107 -2.44 -10.57 -9.93
N LEU A 108 -2.87 -10.74 -11.18
CA LEU A 108 -3.46 -9.66 -11.97
C LEU A 108 -4.98 -9.67 -11.81
N GLY A 109 -5.53 -8.48 -11.56
CA GLY A 109 -6.96 -8.25 -11.46
C GLY A 109 -7.37 -7.04 -12.29
N MET A 110 -8.54 -7.11 -12.89
CA MET A 110 -9.13 -6.01 -13.64
C MET A 110 -10.58 -5.84 -13.18
N ILE A 111 -10.93 -4.62 -12.77
CA ILE A 111 -12.29 -4.24 -12.40
C ILE A 111 -12.76 -3.20 -13.41
N THR A 112 -13.75 -3.57 -14.21
CA THR A 112 -14.41 -2.70 -15.17
C THR A 112 -15.89 -2.57 -14.79
N ALA A 113 -16.44 -1.37 -14.92
CA ALA A 113 -17.87 -1.12 -14.79
C ALA A 113 -18.20 0.26 -15.40
N GLY A 114 -19.49 0.55 -15.55
CA GLY A 114 -19.96 1.87 -15.98
C GLY A 114 -19.74 2.96 -14.91
N ALA A 115 -20.17 4.18 -15.21
CA ALA A 115 -20.33 5.21 -14.17
C ALA A 115 -21.30 4.70 -13.08
N SER A 116 -21.13 5.16 -11.84
CA SER A 116 -21.95 4.82 -10.65
C SER A 116 -22.08 3.35 -10.22
N PHE A 117 -21.51 2.36 -10.92
CA PHE A 117 -21.53 0.93 -10.52
C PHE A 117 -20.47 0.54 -9.47
N GLY A 118 -20.13 1.43 -8.53
CA GLY A 118 -19.28 1.08 -7.39
C GLY A 118 -17.81 0.69 -7.71
N ARG A 119 -17.28 1.00 -8.90
CA ARG A 119 -15.90 0.63 -9.32
C ARG A 119 -14.85 0.96 -8.27
N THR A 120 -14.88 2.19 -7.76
CA THR A 120 -13.87 2.65 -6.83
C THR A 120 -13.99 1.97 -5.47
N THR A 121 -15.20 1.55 -5.09
CA THR A 121 -15.46 0.77 -3.86
C THR A 121 -14.94 -0.66 -4.00
N ALA A 122 -15.30 -1.37 -5.07
CA ALA A 122 -14.76 -2.70 -5.36
C ALA A 122 -13.24 -2.67 -5.55
N GLY A 123 -12.72 -1.61 -6.19
CA GLY A 123 -11.29 -1.35 -6.33
C GLY A 123 -10.60 -1.18 -4.98
N ALA A 124 -11.13 -0.31 -4.12
CA ALA A 124 -10.57 -0.07 -2.79
C ALA A 124 -10.53 -1.34 -1.93
N ALA A 125 -11.65 -2.08 -1.85
CA ALA A 125 -11.71 -3.34 -1.11
C ALA A 125 -10.75 -4.40 -1.68
N ALA A 126 -10.65 -4.51 -3.01
CA ALA A 126 -9.69 -5.41 -3.65
C ALA A 126 -8.23 -5.02 -3.39
N THR A 127 -7.94 -3.71 -3.34
CA THR A 127 -6.62 -3.20 -2.98
C THR A 127 -6.28 -3.46 -1.52
N LEU A 128 -7.25 -3.37 -0.60
CA LEU A 128 -7.05 -3.72 0.81
C LEU A 128 -6.85 -5.24 1.00
N ALA A 129 -7.54 -6.09 0.23
CA ALA A 129 -7.26 -7.53 0.19
C ALA A 129 -5.84 -7.82 -0.34
N LEU A 130 -5.44 -7.13 -1.42
CA LEU A 130 -4.08 -7.23 -1.95
C LEU A 130 -3.06 -6.83 -0.88
N GLU A 131 -3.22 -5.68 -0.24
CA GLU A 131 -2.34 -5.20 0.83
C GLU A 131 -2.24 -6.21 1.97
N ALA A 132 -3.36 -6.75 2.44
CA ALA A 132 -3.35 -7.74 3.50
C ALA A 132 -2.57 -9.03 3.12
N LYS A 133 -2.56 -9.40 1.84
CA LYS A 133 -1.83 -10.57 1.32
C LYS A 133 -0.36 -10.30 1.05
N VAL A 134 -0.02 -9.17 0.42
CA VAL A 134 1.33 -8.90 -0.11
C VAL A 134 2.12 -7.85 0.67
N GLY A 135 1.49 -7.18 1.63
CA GLY A 135 2.04 -6.04 2.34
C GLY A 135 1.88 -4.74 1.52
N LYS A 136 2.89 -3.87 1.59
CA LYS A 136 2.80 -2.50 1.08
C LYS A 136 2.40 -2.41 -0.40
N VAL A 137 1.47 -1.52 -0.71
CA VAL A 137 0.93 -1.33 -2.07
C VAL A 137 1.15 0.09 -2.57
N LEU A 138 1.66 0.22 -3.79
CA LEU A 138 1.68 1.48 -4.53
C LEU A 138 0.39 1.61 -5.35
N CYS A 139 -0.33 2.71 -5.15
CA CYS A 139 -1.52 3.07 -5.90
C CYS A 139 -1.20 4.28 -6.79
N SER A 140 -1.50 4.18 -8.08
CA SER A 140 -1.26 5.27 -9.04
C SER A 140 -2.51 5.58 -9.85
N GLY A 141 -2.73 6.87 -10.11
CA GLY A 141 -3.88 7.36 -10.88
C GLY A 141 -3.48 8.48 -11.85
N PRO A 142 -4.19 8.63 -12.99
CA PRO A 142 -3.77 9.51 -14.08
C PRO A 142 -3.81 11.00 -13.73
N THR A 143 -4.59 11.40 -12.73
CA THR A 143 -4.74 12.81 -12.30
C THR A 143 -4.75 12.91 -10.78
N ASN A 144 -4.40 14.08 -10.24
CA ASN A 144 -4.50 14.37 -8.81
C ASN A 144 -5.91 14.09 -8.28
N VAL A 145 -6.96 14.57 -8.97
CA VAL A 145 -8.36 14.34 -8.56
C VAL A 145 -8.70 12.86 -8.50
N ALA A 146 -8.23 12.06 -9.46
CA ALA A 146 -8.50 10.62 -9.46
C ALA A 146 -7.83 9.92 -8.27
N ILE A 147 -6.58 10.26 -7.97
CA ILE A 147 -5.85 9.62 -6.87
C ILE A 147 -6.32 10.13 -5.50
N ASP A 148 -6.68 11.41 -5.36
CA ASP A 148 -7.27 11.95 -4.12
C ASP A 148 -8.58 11.24 -3.79
N ASN A 149 -9.48 11.11 -4.79
CA ASN A 149 -10.74 10.39 -4.61
C ASN A 149 -10.50 8.91 -4.26
N PHE A 150 -9.47 8.29 -4.83
CA PHE A 150 -9.13 6.90 -4.54
C PHE A 150 -8.56 6.72 -3.14
N SER A 151 -7.63 7.58 -2.70
CA SER A 151 -7.05 7.52 -1.35
C SER A 151 -8.09 7.74 -0.26
N HIS A 152 -9.01 8.68 -0.47
CA HIS A 152 -10.13 8.89 0.46
C HIS A 152 -11.04 7.67 0.57
N ARG A 153 -11.37 7.02 -0.55
CA ARG A 153 -12.18 5.80 -0.51
C ARG A 153 -11.43 4.65 0.13
N LEU A 154 -10.14 4.48 -0.17
CA LEU A 154 -9.30 3.49 0.50
C LEU A 154 -9.32 3.68 2.02
N PHE A 155 -9.18 4.91 2.50
CA PHE A 155 -9.17 5.20 3.92
C PHE A 155 -10.52 4.92 4.57
N GLY A 156 -11.61 5.42 3.98
CA GLY A 156 -12.96 5.14 4.48
C GLY A 156 -13.31 3.65 4.50
N HIS A 157 -12.93 2.88 3.47
CA HIS A 157 -13.13 1.44 3.45
C HIS A 157 -12.22 0.71 4.46
N SER A 158 -10.98 1.17 4.65
CA SER A 158 -10.11 0.64 5.70
C SER A 158 -10.72 0.81 7.08
N GLN A 159 -11.32 1.97 7.36
CA GLN A 159 -12.01 2.23 8.62
C GLN A 159 -13.22 1.30 8.77
N ALA A 160 -14.11 1.26 7.77
CA ALA A 160 -15.31 0.43 7.80
C ALA A 160 -15.01 -1.07 8.01
N ILE A 161 -13.98 -1.60 7.35
CA ILE A 161 -13.54 -2.99 7.51
C ILE A 161 -13.02 -3.24 8.93
N VAL A 162 -12.16 -2.36 9.45
CA VAL A 162 -11.56 -2.51 10.78
C VAL A 162 -12.62 -2.34 11.86
N ASP A 163 -13.52 -1.37 11.75
CA ASP A 163 -14.61 -1.15 12.70
C ASP A 163 -15.53 -2.36 12.76
N ARG A 164 -15.84 -2.96 11.59
CA ARG A 164 -16.62 -4.19 11.51
C ARG A 164 -15.90 -5.36 12.16
N TYR A 165 -14.61 -5.53 11.87
CA TYR A 165 -13.79 -6.60 12.39
C TYR A 165 -13.55 -6.48 13.91
N ASN A 166 -13.38 -5.27 14.43
CA ASN A 166 -13.17 -4.99 15.85
C ASN A 166 -14.48 -4.94 16.65
N LYS A 167 -15.65 -5.07 15.99
CA LYS A 167 -16.95 -5.00 16.66
C LYS A 167 -17.06 -6.06 17.76
N GLY A 168 -17.30 -5.61 18.99
CA GLY A 168 -17.44 -6.49 20.15
C GLY A 168 -16.12 -6.90 20.81
N LYS A 169 -14.97 -6.45 20.27
CA LYS A 169 -13.66 -6.63 20.92
C LYS A 169 -13.39 -5.51 21.91
N ASP A 170 -12.78 -5.86 23.04
CA ASP A 170 -12.29 -4.89 24.01
C ASP A 170 -11.12 -4.08 23.42
N LEU A 171 -10.82 -2.89 23.95
CA LEU A 171 -9.69 -2.05 23.51
C LEU A 171 -8.32 -2.69 23.77
N SER A 172 -8.23 -3.58 24.77
CA SER A 172 -7.01 -4.32 25.15
C SER A 172 -6.83 -5.65 24.40
N ASP A 173 -7.78 -6.04 23.56
CA ASP A 173 -7.71 -7.29 22.80
C ASP A 173 -6.57 -7.24 21.76
N TYR A 174 -5.60 -8.16 21.90
CA TYR A 174 -4.42 -8.24 21.04
C TYR A 174 -4.74 -8.65 19.59
N THR A 175 -5.95 -9.15 19.33
CA THR A 175 -6.44 -9.50 17.99
C THR A 175 -7.12 -8.33 17.29
N ARG A 176 -7.25 -7.16 17.94
CA ARG A 176 -7.74 -5.94 17.25
C ARG A 176 -6.83 -5.59 16.09
N ARG A 177 -7.42 -4.98 15.06
CA ARG A 177 -6.69 -4.38 13.95
C ARG A 177 -6.77 -2.86 13.99
N CYS A 178 -5.79 -2.21 13.39
CA CYS A 178 -5.76 -0.76 13.22
C CYS A 178 -6.08 -0.41 11.76
N TYR A 179 -6.53 0.81 11.53
CA TYR A 179 -6.67 1.41 10.21
C TYR A 179 -5.33 1.40 9.47
N LYS A 180 -5.42 1.35 8.13
CA LYS A 180 -4.24 1.33 7.27
C LYS A 180 -3.66 2.73 7.13
N LEU A 181 -2.32 2.81 7.19
CA LEU A 181 -1.61 4.05 6.90
C LEU A 181 -1.62 4.29 5.39
N ILE A 182 -2.58 5.10 4.95
CA ILE A 182 -2.72 5.53 3.56
C ILE A 182 -2.15 6.92 3.42
N ILE A 183 -1.15 7.07 2.56
CA ILE A 183 -0.49 8.35 2.31
C ILE A 183 -0.73 8.78 0.87
N ARG A 184 -1.36 9.95 0.70
CA ARG A 184 -1.40 10.69 -0.55
C ARG A 184 -0.12 11.51 -0.68
N ALA A 185 0.90 10.94 -1.32
CA ALA A 185 2.22 11.57 -1.37
C ALA A 185 2.31 12.63 -2.48
N TYR A 186 2.78 13.81 -2.10
CA TYR A 186 3.10 14.91 -3.00
C TYR A 186 4.61 15.16 -3.05
N ASN A 187 5.04 16.16 -3.80
CA ASN A 187 6.42 16.61 -3.79
C ASN A 187 6.82 17.13 -2.39
N VAL A 188 7.99 16.73 -1.90
CA VAL A 188 8.47 17.04 -0.54
C VAL A 188 8.59 18.54 -0.28
N GLU A 189 9.02 19.34 -1.26
CA GLU A 189 9.09 20.79 -1.10
C GLU A 189 7.69 21.39 -0.90
N HIS A 190 6.70 20.86 -1.62
CA HIS A 190 5.30 21.29 -1.48
C HIS A 190 4.72 20.88 -0.12
N GLU A 191 5.03 19.67 0.37
CA GLU A 191 4.61 19.18 1.69
C GLU A 191 5.23 20.03 2.82
N LEU A 192 6.54 20.30 2.74
CA LEU A 192 7.25 21.12 3.73
C LEU A 192 6.70 22.57 3.75
N ALA A 193 6.50 23.16 2.56
CA ALA A 193 5.96 24.50 2.45
C ALA A 193 4.51 24.58 2.96
N ALA A 194 3.68 23.59 2.63
CA ALA A 194 2.30 23.50 3.12
C ALA A 194 2.24 23.32 4.63
N LEU A 195 3.03 22.41 5.20
CA LEU A 195 3.12 22.24 6.65
C LEU A 195 3.55 23.54 7.34
N THR A 196 4.57 24.20 6.80
CA THR A 196 5.06 25.48 7.34
C THR A 196 3.97 26.55 7.31
N ALA A 197 3.17 26.62 6.24
CA ALA A 197 2.05 27.55 6.16
C ALA A 197 0.94 27.21 7.17
N LEU A 198 0.65 25.93 7.41
CA LEU A 198 -0.35 25.49 8.39
C LEU A 198 0.09 25.69 9.84
N LEU A 199 1.39 25.60 10.13
CA LEU A 199 1.93 25.96 11.45
C LEU A 199 1.88 27.48 11.70
N ARG A 200 1.86 28.31 10.64
CA ARG A 200 1.69 29.76 10.74
C ARG A 200 0.23 30.16 10.89
N ASP A 201 -0.63 29.53 10.09
CA ASP A 201 -2.07 29.74 10.11
C ASP A 201 -2.80 28.41 9.88
N PRO A 202 -3.37 27.81 10.94
CA PRO A 202 -4.09 26.55 10.88
C PRO A 202 -5.30 26.55 9.94
N ASN A 203 -5.83 27.72 9.55
CA ASN A 203 -7.08 27.82 8.78
C ASN A 203 -6.87 27.83 7.26
N VAL A 204 -5.62 27.81 6.78
CA VAL A 204 -5.32 27.89 5.34
C VAL A 204 -5.76 26.62 4.59
N GLY A 205 -5.79 25.47 5.27
CA GLY A 205 -6.25 24.19 4.72
C GLY A 205 -5.53 23.81 3.41
N ASP A 206 -6.29 23.39 2.40
CA ASP A 206 -5.77 22.97 1.08
C ASP A 206 -5.00 24.05 0.32
N LYS A 207 -5.10 25.33 0.72
CA LYS A 207 -4.39 26.45 0.08
C LYS A 207 -2.98 26.65 0.64
N ALA A 208 -2.52 25.78 1.52
CA ALA A 208 -1.26 25.95 2.25
C ALA A 208 -0.02 25.76 1.36
N ALA A 209 -0.14 24.96 0.30
CA ALA A 209 0.97 24.74 -0.63
C ALA A 209 1.31 26.01 -1.43
N PRO A 210 2.59 26.18 -1.83
CA PRO A 210 3.06 27.41 -2.46
C PRO A 210 2.35 27.67 -3.79
N THR A 211 1.87 28.91 -3.94
CA THR A 211 1.39 29.46 -5.21
C THR A 211 2.48 30.32 -5.83
N SER A 212 2.99 29.93 -6.99
CA SER A 212 3.89 30.79 -7.77
C SER A 212 3.09 31.53 -8.85
N VAL A 213 3.42 32.79 -9.10
CA VAL A 213 2.86 33.56 -10.23
C VAL A 213 3.34 33.01 -11.57
N TRP A 214 4.51 32.35 -11.58
CA TRP A 214 5.19 31.87 -12.78
C TRP A 214 5.15 30.34 -12.96
N LYS A 215 4.71 29.59 -11.94
CA LYS A 215 4.50 28.13 -12.04
C LYS A 215 3.03 27.81 -11.89
N LEU A 216 2.61 26.67 -12.45
CA LEU A 216 1.27 26.15 -12.22
C LEU A 216 1.00 26.01 -10.72
N PRO A 217 -0.21 26.37 -10.25
CA PRO A 217 -0.55 26.26 -8.84
C PRO A 217 -0.45 24.80 -8.38
N SER A 218 0.10 24.62 -7.18
CA SER A 218 0.22 23.29 -6.56
C SER A 218 -1.16 22.62 -6.51
N LYS A 219 -1.19 21.32 -6.81
CA LYS A 219 -2.38 20.46 -6.69
C LYS A 219 -2.39 19.69 -5.36
N TRP A 220 -1.50 20.07 -4.45
CA TRP A 220 -1.46 19.54 -3.09
C TRP A 220 -2.79 19.81 -2.38
N LYS A 221 -3.17 18.87 -1.52
CA LYS A 221 -4.29 18.98 -0.60
C LYS A 221 -3.88 18.38 0.72
N LEU A 222 -4.50 18.85 1.79
CA LEU A 222 -4.18 18.41 3.13
C LEU A 222 -4.54 16.94 3.37
N PRO A 223 -5.77 16.46 3.08
CA PRO A 223 -6.19 15.16 3.59
C PRO A 223 -5.30 13.99 3.15
N LEU A 224 -4.90 13.16 4.12
CA LEU A 224 -4.02 12.00 3.93
C LEU A 224 -2.61 12.32 3.37
N SER A 225 -2.24 13.59 3.23
CA SER A 225 -0.86 13.99 2.91
C SER A 225 0.10 13.68 4.05
N CYS A 226 1.41 13.75 3.79
CA CYS A 226 2.38 13.63 4.88
C CYS A 226 2.21 14.74 5.92
N ALA A 227 1.90 15.97 5.47
CA ALA A 227 1.63 17.08 6.36
C ALA A 227 0.39 16.84 7.25
N PHE A 228 -0.67 16.20 6.73
CA PHE A 228 -1.85 15.85 7.53
C PHE A 228 -1.51 14.91 8.68
N TRP A 229 -0.83 13.79 8.38
CA TRP A 229 -0.46 12.82 9.41
C TRP A 229 0.46 13.44 10.47
N LEU A 230 1.41 14.27 10.04
CA LEU A 230 2.30 14.93 10.97
C LEU A 230 1.60 16.02 11.82
N LEU A 231 0.66 16.78 11.23
CA LEU A 231 -0.15 17.73 12.00
C LEU A 231 -1.01 17.02 13.04
N LEU A 232 -1.55 15.85 12.70
CA LEU A 232 -2.27 15.00 13.64
C LEU A 232 -1.34 14.55 14.78
N ASP A 233 -0.15 14.08 14.47
CA ASP A 233 0.85 13.67 15.48
C ASP A 233 1.34 14.82 16.36
N LEU A 234 1.36 16.04 15.84
CA LEU A 234 1.71 17.23 16.62
C LEU A 234 0.54 17.73 17.49
N GLY A 235 -0.67 17.18 17.29
CA GLY A 235 -1.90 17.64 17.95
C GLY A 235 -2.36 19.02 17.45
N SER A 236 -2.09 19.33 16.19
CA SER A 236 -2.51 20.60 15.58
C SER A 236 -3.99 20.59 15.24
N PRO A 237 -4.74 21.68 15.52
CA PRO A 237 -6.13 21.80 15.09
C PRO A 237 -6.28 21.84 13.57
N ALA A 238 -5.20 22.17 12.83
CA ALA A 238 -5.19 22.18 11.37
C ALA A 238 -5.51 20.81 10.74
N ALA A 239 -5.21 19.71 11.44
CA ALA A 239 -5.56 18.37 10.96
C ALA A 239 -7.08 18.14 10.93
N GLY A 240 -7.85 18.86 11.76
CA GLY A 240 -9.30 18.70 11.86
C GLY A 240 -9.74 17.29 12.30
N TRP A 241 -8.83 16.52 12.89
CA TRP A 241 -9.00 15.13 13.28
C TRP A 241 -8.32 14.91 14.62
N GLU A 242 -8.95 14.12 15.50
CA GLU A 242 -8.35 13.69 16.77
C GLU A 242 -7.84 12.26 16.63
N LEU A 243 -6.67 11.98 17.19
CA LEU A 243 -6.03 10.67 17.09
C LEU A 243 -6.91 9.59 17.74
N HIS A 244 -7.36 8.63 16.94
CA HIS A 244 -8.21 7.53 17.36
C HIS A 244 -7.40 6.32 17.83
N HIS A 245 -7.95 5.50 18.74
CA HIS A 245 -7.26 4.31 19.25
C HIS A 245 -6.94 3.28 18.17
N ASP A 246 -7.78 3.21 17.13
CA ASP A 246 -7.57 2.31 16.00
C ASP A 246 -6.84 2.99 14.81
N ASP A 247 -6.37 4.24 14.93
CA ASP A 247 -5.56 4.91 13.88
C ASP A 247 -4.27 4.13 13.57
N PRO A 248 -3.57 4.36 12.44
CA PRO A 248 -2.45 3.50 12.07
C PRO A 248 -1.37 3.39 13.16
N VAL A 249 -0.89 2.16 13.42
CA VAL A 249 0.04 1.87 14.53
C VAL A 249 1.25 2.80 14.52
N TYR A 250 1.85 2.97 13.35
CA TYR A 250 3.03 3.82 13.19
C TYR A 250 2.74 5.29 13.50
N VAL A 251 1.55 5.80 13.17
CA VAL A 251 1.14 7.18 13.49
C VAL A 251 1.03 7.34 15.00
N ARG A 252 0.40 6.39 15.71
CA ARG A 252 0.33 6.44 17.18
C ARG A 252 1.72 6.35 17.83
N GLU A 253 2.60 5.49 17.33
CA GLU A 253 3.99 5.39 17.80
C GLU A 253 4.78 6.70 17.53
N LEU A 254 4.54 7.32 16.38
CA LEU A 254 5.15 8.59 16.00
C LEU A 254 4.66 9.71 16.91
N HIS A 255 3.35 9.80 17.16
CA HIS A 255 2.74 10.72 18.13
C HIS A 255 3.38 10.57 19.51
N ASP A 256 3.47 9.35 20.04
CA ASP A 256 4.09 9.07 21.34
C ASP A 256 5.56 9.48 21.41
N ARG A 257 6.32 9.19 20.35
CA ARG A 257 7.73 9.57 20.23
C ARG A 257 7.88 11.09 20.22
N ILE A 258 7.05 11.77 19.42
CA ILE A 258 7.00 13.21 19.34
C ILE A 258 6.62 13.80 20.70
N ALA A 259 5.64 13.25 21.41
CA ALA A 259 5.21 13.72 22.72
C ALA A 259 6.30 13.60 23.80
N LYS A 260 7.08 12.52 23.79
CA LYS A 260 8.14 12.24 24.77
C LYS A 260 9.45 13.00 24.51
N GLY A 261 9.77 13.30 23.25
CA GLY A 261 11.01 13.99 22.87
C GLY A 261 10.98 15.48 23.24
N GLN A 262 11.94 15.92 24.06
CA GLN A 262 12.08 17.34 24.44
C GLN A 262 12.50 18.20 23.25
N GLU A 263 13.25 17.63 22.31
CA GLU A 263 13.68 18.25 21.06
C GLU A 263 12.50 18.67 20.17
N PHE A 264 11.33 18.04 20.32
CA PHE A 264 10.13 18.35 19.56
C PHE A 264 9.19 19.32 20.28
N ALA A 265 9.50 19.73 21.51
CA ALA A 265 8.62 20.57 22.33
C ALA A 265 8.25 21.89 21.63
N PRO A 266 9.20 22.67 21.06
CA PRO A 266 8.84 23.90 20.37
C PRO A 266 7.93 23.67 19.16
N LEU A 267 8.13 22.54 18.46
CA LEU A 267 7.32 22.18 17.29
C LEU A 267 5.89 21.81 17.69
N ARG A 268 5.71 21.06 18.79
CA ARG A 268 4.38 20.77 19.33
C ARG A 268 3.67 22.04 19.80
N GLU A 269 4.39 22.93 20.48
CA GLU A 269 3.83 24.17 20.99
C GLU A 269 3.35 25.10 19.88
N VAL A 270 4.11 25.26 18.79
CA VAL A 270 3.68 26.08 17.66
C VAL A 270 2.51 25.42 16.92
N ALA A 271 2.54 24.09 16.75
CA ALA A 271 1.47 23.35 16.09
C ALA A 271 0.13 23.43 16.84
N LYS A 272 0.17 23.46 18.18
CA LYS A 272 -0.99 23.64 19.06
C LYS A 272 -1.44 25.09 19.21
N GLY A 273 -0.66 26.05 18.70
CA GLY A 273 -0.91 27.49 18.86
C GLY A 273 -0.55 28.05 20.24
N THR A 274 0.21 27.31 21.06
CA THR A 274 0.69 27.78 22.37
C THR A 274 1.75 28.88 22.24
N ILE A 275 2.60 28.78 21.22
CA ILE A 275 3.59 29.82 20.88
C ILE A 275 3.34 30.32 19.45
N THR A 276 3.74 31.56 19.18
CA THR A 276 3.63 32.12 17.82
C THR A 276 4.74 31.60 16.91
N TRP A 277 4.55 31.72 15.60
CA TRP A 277 5.58 31.36 14.62
C TRP A 277 6.89 32.15 14.81
N GLU A 278 6.81 33.43 15.19
CA GLU A 278 7.99 34.26 15.46
C GLU A 278 8.75 33.79 16.70
N GLN A 279 8.04 33.33 17.73
CA GLN A 279 8.65 32.73 18.92
C GLN A 279 9.32 31.40 18.58
N PHE A 280 8.65 30.55 17.80
CA PHE A 280 9.22 29.31 17.31
C PHE A 280 10.51 29.53 16.51
N GLY A 281 10.54 30.51 15.61
CA GLY A 281 11.71 30.85 14.80
C GLY A 281 12.92 31.37 15.58
N LYS A 282 12.73 31.86 16.82
CA LYS A 282 13.83 32.22 17.72
C LYS A 282 14.46 31.00 18.40
N THR A 283 13.66 29.96 18.63
CA THR A 283 14.06 28.74 19.34
C THR A 283 14.60 27.68 18.39
N CYS A 284 14.08 27.61 17.16
CA CYS A 284 14.42 26.60 16.18
C CYS A 284 14.86 27.24 14.85
N SER A 285 16.07 26.90 14.39
CA SER A 285 16.54 27.34 13.07
C SER A 285 15.72 26.69 11.95
N GLN A 286 15.54 27.42 10.84
CA GLN A 286 14.78 26.93 9.67
C GLN A 286 15.38 25.63 9.10
N LYS A 287 16.72 25.50 9.09
CA LYS A 287 17.39 24.29 8.61
C LYS A 287 17.08 23.09 9.50
N LEU A 288 17.25 23.24 10.82
CA LEU A 288 17.00 22.15 11.78
C LEU A 288 15.55 21.65 11.73
N TYR A 289 14.59 22.58 11.65
CA TYR A 289 13.19 22.24 11.46
C TYR A 289 12.97 21.55 10.11
N GLY A 290 13.52 22.07 9.01
CA GLY A 290 13.39 21.47 7.68
C GLY A 290 13.88 20.02 7.64
N ASP A 291 15.09 19.76 8.15
CA ASP A 291 15.70 18.42 8.21
C ASP A 291 14.85 17.45 9.06
N MET A 292 14.28 17.95 10.16
CA MET A 292 13.40 17.18 11.05
C MET A 292 12.09 16.79 10.34
N ILE A 293 11.43 17.75 9.68
CA ILE A 293 10.19 17.49 8.94
C ILE A 293 10.44 16.50 7.80
N GLU A 294 11.52 16.69 7.03
CA GLU A 294 11.88 15.77 5.95
C GLU A 294 12.09 14.36 6.50
N GLY A 295 12.80 14.21 7.64
CA GLY A 295 12.97 12.94 8.32
C GLY A 295 11.63 12.27 8.69
N PHE A 296 10.67 13.03 9.22
CA PHE A 296 9.33 12.50 9.51
C PHE A 296 8.55 12.12 8.27
N GLN A 297 8.59 12.93 7.21
CA GLN A 297 7.92 12.63 5.94
C GLN A 297 8.46 11.35 5.31
N VAL A 298 9.79 11.19 5.26
CA VAL A 298 10.43 9.97 4.77
C VAL A 298 10.02 8.77 5.63
N SER A 299 9.95 8.94 6.95
CA SER A 299 9.57 7.85 7.86
C SER A 299 8.09 7.44 7.69
N LEU A 300 7.17 8.41 7.54
CA LEU A 300 5.76 8.16 7.22
C LEU A 300 5.62 7.40 5.90
N VAL A 301 6.23 7.91 4.83
CA VAL A 301 6.22 7.32 3.49
C VAL A 301 6.79 5.89 3.52
N ASN A 302 7.87 5.66 4.24
CA ASN A 302 8.47 4.34 4.40
C ASN A 302 7.62 3.37 5.21
N ASN A 303 6.71 3.84 6.07
CA ASN A 303 5.82 3.01 6.87
C ASN A 303 4.39 2.93 6.34
N ALA A 304 4.09 3.60 5.22
CA ALA A 304 2.79 3.53 4.59
C ALA A 304 2.45 2.09 4.18
N ASP A 305 1.23 1.66 4.51
CA ASP A 305 0.64 0.42 4.01
C ASP A 305 0.23 0.62 2.55
N LEU A 306 -0.33 1.79 2.22
CA LEU A 306 -0.67 2.17 0.86
C LEU A 306 -0.16 3.58 0.53
N LEU A 307 0.60 3.68 -0.56
CA LEU A 307 1.12 4.95 -1.06
C LEU A 307 0.38 5.35 -2.34
N CYS A 308 -0.31 6.48 -2.31
CA CYS A 308 -1.14 7.00 -3.38
C CYS A 308 -0.45 8.17 -4.10
N VAL A 309 -0.09 7.99 -5.37
CA VAL A 309 0.70 8.95 -6.17
C VAL A 309 0.11 9.17 -7.56
N THR A 310 0.51 10.24 -8.24
CA THR A 310 0.37 10.35 -9.69
C THR A 310 1.63 9.78 -10.37
N PRO A 311 1.56 9.32 -11.65
CA PRO A 311 2.74 8.88 -12.39
C PRO A 311 3.86 9.93 -12.43
N SER A 312 3.51 11.21 -12.55
CA SER A 312 4.49 12.30 -12.53
C SER A 312 5.16 12.49 -11.17
N ALA A 313 4.49 12.13 -10.08
CA ALA A 313 5.03 12.24 -8.72
C ALA A 313 5.82 10.98 -8.33
N SER A 314 5.55 9.83 -8.95
CA SER A 314 6.22 8.58 -8.59
C SER A 314 7.72 8.59 -8.85
N ASP A 315 8.20 9.35 -9.83
CA ASP A 315 9.65 9.45 -10.10
C ASP A 315 10.37 10.24 -8.99
N SER A 316 9.79 11.38 -8.56
CA SER A 316 10.32 12.18 -7.44
C SER A 316 10.31 11.42 -6.11
N ILE A 317 9.33 10.51 -5.91
CA ILE A 317 9.20 9.71 -4.69
C ILE A 317 10.09 8.46 -4.76
N ARG A 318 10.33 7.90 -5.96
CA ARG A 318 11.21 6.74 -6.17
C ARG A 318 12.65 7.03 -5.77
N ASP A 319 13.13 8.25 -5.96
CA ASP A 319 14.48 8.65 -5.52
C ASP A 319 14.62 8.68 -4.00
N GLN A 320 13.51 8.87 -3.28
CA GLN A 320 13.46 8.92 -1.81
C GLN A 320 13.10 7.57 -1.18
N MET A 321 12.32 6.77 -1.89
CA MET A 321 11.98 5.43 -1.47
C MET A 321 13.07 4.45 -1.89
N HIS A 322 13.76 3.88 -0.89
CA HIS A 322 14.26 2.52 -1.02
C HIS A 322 13.09 1.53 -1.07
N LEU A 323 12.22 1.64 -2.08
CA LEU A 323 11.33 0.59 -2.53
C LEU A 323 12.19 -0.51 -3.15
N ARG A 324 13.07 -1.13 -2.34
CA ARG A 324 13.36 -2.54 -2.55
C ARG A 324 12.01 -3.21 -2.38
N MET A 325 11.43 -3.66 -3.48
CA MET A 325 10.33 -4.61 -3.46
C MET A 325 10.77 -5.76 -2.56
N SER A 326 10.41 -5.67 -1.29
CA SER A 326 10.68 -6.67 -0.29
C SER A 326 9.65 -7.75 -0.53
N LEU A 327 9.90 -8.57 -1.54
CA LEU A 327 9.55 -9.98 -1.50
C LEU A 327 10.40 -10.64 -0.39
N SER A 328 10.28 -10.14 0.84
CA SER A 328 10.90 -10.71 2.01
C SER A 328 9.89 -11.67 2.62
N ARG A 329 10.27 -12.94 2.58
CA ARG A 329 9.64 -14.03 3.32
C ARG A 329 9.29 -13.56 4.73
N LYS A 330 8.01 -13.65 5.11
CA LYS A 330 7.65 -13.86 6.51
C LYS A 330 8.31 -15.19 6.93
N GLN A 331 9.52 -15.14 7.47
CA GLN A 331 9.97 -16.15 8.41
C GLN A 331 9.31 -15.78 9.73
N CYS A 332 8.22 -16.48 10.07
CA CYS A 332 7.81 -16.62 11.45
C CYS A 332 9.00 -17.19 12.22
N THR A 333 9.61 -16.37 13.07
CA THR A 333 10.53 -16.85 14.09
C THR A 333 9.71 -17.62 15.12
N ASN A 334 9.70 -18.94 14.94
CA ASN A 334 9.41 -19.89 15.99
C ASN A 334 10.52 -19.76 17.05
N ARG A 335 10.21 -19.13 18.18
CA ARG A 335 11.02 -19.25 19.39
C ARG A 335 10.45 -20.41 20.21
N ASP A 336 10.77 -21.63 19.81
CA ASP A 336 10.84 -22.75 20.74
C ASP A 336 12.31 -22.99 21.07
N ILE A 337 12.68 -22.46 22.22
CA ILE A 337 13.88 -22.83 22.96
C ILE A 337 13.60 -24.22 23.53
N ILE A 338 14.11 -25.27 22.88
CA ILE A 338 14.36 -26.54 23.56
C ILE A 338 15.84 -26.56 23.91
N ARG A 339 16.13 -26.36 25.20
CA ARG A 339 17.34 -26.85 25.85
C ARG A 339 17.14 -28.33 26.10
N LEU A 340 17.81 -29.17 25.33
CA LEU A 340 18.73 -30.25 25.74
C LEU A 340 19.18 -31.01 24.49
#